data_AF-A0A4U7DY35-F1
#
_entry.id   AF-A0A4U7DY35-F1
#
_cell.length_a   1.000
_cell.length_b   1.000
_cell.length_c   1.000
_cell.angle_alpha   90.00
_cell.angle_beta   90.00
_cell.angle_gamma   90.00
#
_symmetry.space_group_name_H-M   'P 1'
#
loop_
_entity.id
_entity.type
_entity.pdbx_description
1 polymer ?
#
loop_
_entity_poly.entity_id
_entity_poly.type
_entity_poly.pdbx_seq_one_letter_code
_entity_poly.pdbx_strand_id
1 'polypeptide(L)'
;MNRGAENPALYRTLKDVLERQAEVTSVRFEPDAIQKRYLAAAIDSQRVVPPTGSESPQLEVHWKLTPPHDEFRIDYADPNAEFHCGWHQDDDHDDLGAAHFQYQTASMETPAYEAVVFEAASPPKLLWECCEDLFNNVIPDYTGEL
;
A
#
# COMPACT_ATOMS: atom_id res chain seq x y z
N MET A 1 10.59 23.56 -7.93
CA MET A 1 9.88 22.33 -7.53
C MET A 1 10.01 22.18 -6.03
N ASN A 2 8.93 22.43 -5.29
CA ASN A 2 8.90 22.12 -3.86
C ASN A 2 8.91 20.60 -3.74
N ARG A 3 10.04 20.03 -3.32
CA ARG A 3 10.06 18.66 -2.83
C ARG A 3 9.27 18.70 -1.51
N GLY A 4 8.00 18.26 -1.54
CA GLY A 4 7.18 18.06 -0.35
C GLY A 4 8.01 17.50 0.80
N ALA A 5 7.79 18.01 2.00
CA ALA A 5 8.66 17.72 3.13
C ALA A 5 8.36 16.33 3.69
N GLU A 6 9.41 15.54 3.92
CA GLU A 6 9.33 14.36 4.78
C GLU A 6 8.76 14.80 6.14
N ASN A 7 7.63 14.20 6.55
CA ASN A 7 6.94 14.57 7.78
C ASN A 7 7.01 13.40 8.78
N PRO A 8 7.97 13.41 9.72
CA PRO A 8 8.12 12.32 10.69
C PRO A 8 6.90 12.11 11.60
N ALA A 9 6.04 13.13 11.78
CA ALA A 9 4.82 13.00 12.57
C ALA A 9 3.72 12.27 11.79
N LEU A 10 3.62 12.53 10.49
CA LEU A 10 2.75 11.79 9.59
C LEU A 10 3.13 10.30 9.61
N TYR A 11 4.39 9.96 9.37
CA TYR A 11 4.79 8.55 9.32
C TYR A 11 4.63 7.81 10.66
N ARG A 12 4.71 8.49 11.81
CA ARG A 12 4.32 7.86 13.09
C ARG A 12 2.84 7.49 13.11
N THR A 13 1.99 8.38 12.59
CA THR A 13 0.54 8.13 12.52
C THR A 13 0.21 7.02 11.52
N LEU A 14 0.88 7.00 10.35
CA LEU A 14 0.73 5.91 9.37
C LEU A 14 1.22 4.58 9.93
N LYS A 15 2.33 4.59 10.68
CA LYS A 15 2.82 3.41 11.39
C LYS A 15 1.78 2.88 12.38
N ASP A 16 1.16 3.76 13.17
CA ASP A 16 0.09 3.37 14.10
C ASP A 16 -1.13 2.75 13.39
N VAL A 17 -1.43 3.17 12.16
CA VAL A 17 -2.48 2.56 11.31
C VAL A 17 -2.09 1.14 10.91
N LEU A 18 -0.88 0.95 10.40
CA LEU A 18 -0.39 -0.37 9.97
C LEU A 18 -0.31 -1.36 11.15
N GLU A 19 0.16 -0.92 12.32
CA GLU A 19 0.27 -1.77 13.52
C GLU A 19 -1.10 -2.20 14.10
N ARG A 20 -2.20 -1.61 13.65
CA ARG A 20 -3.55 -1.98 14.05
C ARG A 20 -4.22 -2.99 13.13
N GLN A 21 -3.62 -3.29 11.97
CA GLN A 21 -4.14 -4.30 11.06
C GLN A 21 -3.86 -5.69 11.65
N ALA A 22 -4.84 -6.60 11.58
CA ALA A 22 -4.72 -7.90 12.23
C ALA A 22 -3.66 -8.79 11.54
N GLU A 23 -3.45 -8.57 10.25
CA GLU A 23 -2.57 -9.29 9.34
C GLU A 23 -1.11 -8.82 9.47
N VAL A 24 -0.89 -7.62 10.02
CA VAL A 24 0.46 -7.04 10.16
C VAL A 24 1.19 -7.63 11.37
N THR A 25 2.41 -8.10 11.16
CA THR A 25 3.27 -8.68 12.22
C THR A 25 4.32 -7.71 12.73
N SER A 26 4.80 -6.81 11.87
CA SER A 26 5.78 -5.79 12.22
C SER A 26 5.73 -4.63 11.24
N VAL A 27 6.08 -3.44 11.71
CA VAL A 27 6.18 -2.24 10.88
C VAL A 27 7.49 -1.54 11.20
N ARG A 28 8.31 -1.28 10.18
CA ARG A 28 9.62 -0.63 10.32
C ARG A 28 9.73 0.58 9.40
N PHE A 29 10.58 1.53 9.82
CA PHE A 29 11.02 2.61 8.95
C PHE A 29 12.17 2.12 8.09
N GLU A 30 12.17 2.46 6.81
CA GLU A 30 13.24 2.14 5.87
C GLU A 30 13.95 3.43 5.38
N PRO A 31 15.29 3.40 5.16
CA PRO A 31 16.20 2.30 5.50
C PRO A 31 16.37 2.11 7.01
N ASP A 32 16.02 3.12 7.82
CA ASP A 32 16.09 3.06 9.27
C ASP A 32 15.18 4.10 9.96
N ALA A 33 15.03 3.97 11.28
CA ALA A 33 14.21 4.85 12.11
C ALA A 33 14.78 6.28 12.30
N ILE A 34 15.97 6.58 11.79
CA ILE A 34 16.57 7.92 11.80
C ILE A 34 16.18 8.63 10.50
N GLN A 35 16.32 7.97 9.36
CA GLN A 35 15.99 8.52 8.04
C GLN A 35 14.48 8.54 7.76
N LYS A 36 13.73 7.51 8.20
CA LYS A 36 12.25 7.46 8.09
C LYS A 36 11.71 7.81 6.70
N ARG A 37 12.29 7.24 5.64
CA ARG A 37 11.90 7.59 4.27
C ARG A 37 10.56 6.99 3.88
N TYR A 38 10.29 5.77 4.31
CA TYR A 38 9.04 5.07 4.09
C TYR A 38 8.80 4.02 5.18
N LEU A 39 7.60 3.43 5.20
CA LEU A 39 7.27 2.31 6.08
C LEU A 39 7.24 1.02 5.27
N ALA A 40 7.79 -0.04 5.85
CA ALA A 40 7.60 -1.40 5.37
C ALA A 40 6.92 -2.22 6.47
N ALA A 41 5.75 -2.77 6.17
CA ALA A 41 5.02 -3.68 7.04
C ALA A 41 5.17 -5.12 6.54
N ALA A 42 5.53 -6.04 7.44
CA ALA A 42 5.52 -7.47 7.15
C ALA A 42 4.16 -8.06 7.49
N ILE A 43 3.59 -8.81 6.57
CA ILE A 43 2.27 -9.44 6.68
C ILE A 43 2.42 -10.91 7.06
N ASP A 44 1.54 -11.39 7.95
CA ASP A 44 1.37 -12.82 8.23
C ASP A 44 0.56 -13.45 7.09
N SER A 45 1.23 -14.22 6.22
CA SER A 45 0.58 -14.94 5.11
C SER A 45 -0.48 -15.94 5.58
N GLN A 46 -0.52 -16.29 6.88
CA GLN A 46 -1.55 -17.15 7.44
C GLN A 46 -2.79 -16.39 7.93
N ARG A 47 -2.73 -15.05 7.99
CA ARG A 47 -3.84 -14.19 8.43
C ARG A 47 -4.58 -13.53 7.28
N VAL A 48 -3.96 -13.44 6.10
CA VAL A 48 -4.66 -13.06 4.87
C VAL A 48 -5.63 -14.16 4.44
N VAL A 49 -6.66 -13.82 3.68
CA VAL A 49 -7.71 -14.75 3.25
C VAL A 49 -7.83 -14.71 1.72
N PRO A 50 -7.59 -15.83 1.00
CA PRO A 50 -7.04 -17.09 1.52
C PRO A 50 -5.59 -16.94 2.00
N PRO A 51 -5.09 -17.83 2.89
CA PRO A 51 -3.67 -17.88 3.22
C PRO A 51 -2.82 -18.19 1.98
N THR A 52 -1.75 -17.42 1.76
CA THR A 52 -1.00 -17.46 0.48
C THR A 52 0.26 -18.33 0.50
N GLY A 53 0.87 -18.58 1.66
CA GLY A 53 2.05 -19.47 1.74
C GLY A 53 2.93 -19.27 2.97
N SER A 54 4.22 -19.62 2.87
CA SER A 54 5.17 -19.57 4.00
C SER A 54 6.01 -18.30 4.08
N GLU A 55 6.14 -17.57 2.98
CA GLU A 55 6.89 -16.31 2.93
C GLU A 55 6.01 -15.15 3.37
N SER A 56 6.60 -14.14 4.02
CA SER A 56 5.85 -12.96 4.47
C SER A 56 5.67 -11.96 3.33
N PRO A 57 4.43 -11.62 2.95
CA PRO A 57 4.16 -10.50 2.06
C PRO A 57 4.60 -9.18 2.70
N GLN A 58 4.80 -8.17 1.88
CA GLN A 58 5.19 -6.83 2.33
C GLN A 58 4.19 -5.78 1.84
N LEU A 59 3.89 -4.82 2.71
CA LEU A 59 3.15 -3.60 2.40
C LEU A 59 4.06 -2.39 2.63
N GLU A 60 4.45 -1.71 1.56
CA GLU A 60 5.28 -0.51 1.59
C GLU A 60 4.41 0.74 1.46
N VAL A 61 4.72 1.77 2.26
CA VAL A 61 3.97 3.04 2.27
C VAL A 61 4.92 4.21 2.14
N HIS A 62 4.80 4.91 1.02
CA HIS A 62 5.47 6.16 0.70
C HIS A 62 4.45 7.30 0.70
N TRP A 63 4.76 8.39 1.39
CA TRP A 63 3.89 9.55 1.45
C TRP A 63 4.68 10.86 1.46
N LYS A 64 4.22 11.83 0.67
CA LYS A 64 4.79 13.16 0.58
C LYS A 64 3.67 14.19 0.52
N LEU A 65 3.68 15.10 1.51
CA LEU A 65 2.71 16.18 1.56
C LEU A 65 3.08 17.24 0.52
N THR A 66 2.31 17.31 -0.57
CA THR A 66 2.51 18.23 -1.68
C THR A 66 1.21 19.02 -1.92
N PRO A 67 1.24 20.35 -2.09
CA PRO A 67 0.10 21.09 -2.62
C PRO A 67 0.06 21.02 -4.16
N PRO A 68 -1.12 20.90 -4.81
CA PRO A 68 -2.46 20.90 -4.22
C PRO A 68 -2.93 19.54 -3.68
N HIS A 69 -2.25 18.45 -4.05
CA HIS A 69 -2.57 17.09 -3.64
C HIS A 69 -1.28 16.36 -3.22
N ASP A 70 -1.40 15.53 -2.19
CA ASP A 70 -0.29 14.70 -1.70
C ASP A 70 0.18 13.74 -2.80
N GLU A 71 1.45 13.35 -2.78
CA GLU A 71 1.95 12.23 -3.59
C GLU A 71 2.10 11.01 -2.67
N PHE A 72 1.57 9.85 -3.07
CA PHE A 72 1.72 8.64 -2.27
C PHE A 72 1.77 7.37 -3.13
N ARG A 73 2.37 6.32 -2.55
CA ARG A 73 2.34 4.94 -3.05
C ARG A 73 2.15 3.99 -1.88
N ILE A 74 1.19 3.08 -2.01
CA ILE A 74 0.90 2.02 -1.04
C ILE A 74 0.97 0.70 -1.81
N ASP A 75 2.07 -0.02 -1.67
CA ASP A 75 2.39 -1.19 -2.51
C ASP A 75 2.40 -2.48 -1.69
N TYR A 76 1.57 -3.44 -2.09
CA TYR A 76 1.55 -4.81 -1.58
C TYR A 76 2.28 -5.76 -2.55
N ALA A 77 3.14 -6.62 -1.99
CA ALA A 77 3.82 -7.67 -2.73
C ALA A 77 3.73 -8.99 -1.97
N ASP A 78 3.15 -10.00 -2.61
CA ASP A 78 3.06 -11.36 -2.10
C ASP A 78 3.91 -12.32 -2.96
N PRO A 79 5.07 -12.76 -2.46
CA PRO A 79 5.93 -13.67 -3.20
C PRO A 79 5.32 -15.06 -3.35
N ASN A 80 4.42 -15.49 -2.46
CA ASN A 80 3.82 -16.82 -2.55
C ASN A 80 2.80 -16.92 -3.68
N ALA A 81 2.12 -15.81 -3.97
CA ALA A 81 1.09 -15.69 -4.99
C ALA A 81 1.62 -15.12 -6.32
N GLU A 82 2.89 -14.68 -6.35
CA GLU A 82 3.44 -13.84 -7.42
C GLU A 82 2.50 -12.67 -7.76
N PHE A 83 1.93 -12.05 -6.71
CA PHE A 83 0.93 -11.00 -6.81
C PHE A 83 1.49 -9.67 -6.30
N HIS A 84 1.32 -8.63 -7.10
CA HIS A 84 1.69 -7.27 -6.77
C HIS A 84 0.51 -6.35 -7.01
N CYS A 85 0.21 -5.47 -6.07
CA CYS A 85 -0.78 -4.41 -6.29
C CYS A 85 -0.48 -3.18 -5.45
N GLY A 86 -1.14 -2.07 -5.76
CA GLY A 86 -1.00 -0.87 -4.95
C GLY A 86 -1.86 0.29 -5.41
N TRP A 87 -1.99 1.27 -4.52
CA TRP A 87 -2.70 2.52 -4.77
C TRP A 87 -1.71 3.66 -4.85
N HIS A 88 -1.73 4.38 -5.97
CA HIS A 88 -0.79 5.46 -6.26
C HIS A 88 -1.54 6.75 -6.55
N GLN A 89 -0.95 7.85 -6.09
CA GLN A 89 -1.28 9.20 -6.51
C GLN A 89 0.03 9.90 -6.82
N ASP A 90 0.31 10.04 -8.10
CA ASP A 90 1.49 10.70 -8.66
C ASP A 90 1.16 11.29 -10.04
N ASP A 91 2.16 11.83 -10.73
CA ASP A 91 2.01 12.46 -12.05
C ASP A 91 2.01 11.42 -13.20
N ASP A 92 1.81 10.13 -12.89
CA ASP A 92 1.66 9.06 -13.88
C ASP A 92 0.19 8.63 -14.00
N HIS A 93 -0.19 8.16 -15.19
CA HIS A 93 -1.57 7.76 -15.49
C HIS A 93 -2.64 8.82 -15.19
N ASP A 94 -2.33 10.10 -15.44
CA ASP A 94 -3.25 11.25 -15.28
C ASP A 94 -4.64 11.04 -15.95
N ASP A 95 -4.72 10.18 -16.95
CA ASP A 95 -5.96 9.83 -17.64
C ASP A 95 -6.96 9.04 -16.76
N LEU A 96 -6.48 8.42 -15.67
CA LEU A 96 -7.29 7.68 -14.70
C LEU A 96 -7.82 8.55 -13.55
N GLY A 97 -7.47 9.84 -13.53
CA GLY A 97 -7.89 10.77 -12.48
C GLY A 97 -6.79 11.07 -11.48
N ALA A 98 -7.17 11.43 -10.24
CA ALA A 98 -6.20 11.87 -9.24
C ALA A 98 -5.36 10.71 -8.67
N ALA A 99 -5.89 9.50 -8.67
CA ALA A 99 -5.21 8.32 -8.17
C ALA A 99 -5.63 7.09 -8.98
N HIS A 100 -4.80 6.06 -8.96
CA HIS A 100 -5.07 4.80 -9.62
C HIS A 100 -4.69 3.61 -8.73
N PHE A 101 -5.35 2.48 -8.99
CA PHE A 101 -4.98 1.17 -8.49
C PHE A 101 -4.20 0.44 -9.58
N GLN A 102 -3.03 -0.09 -9.25
CA GLN A 102 -2.20 -0.91 -10.12
C GLN A 102 -2.19 -2.35 -9.57
N TYR A 103 -2.28 -3.35 -10.45
CA TYR A 103 -2.09 -4.74 -10.05
C TYR A 103 -1.47 -5.61 -11.14
N GLN A 104 -0.84 -6.70 -10.72
CA GLN A 104 -0.25 -7.73 -11.56
C GLN A 104 -0.31 -9.08 -10.85
N THR A 105 -0.91 -10.07 -11.51
CA THR A 105 -0.94 -11.47 -11.06
C THR A 105 0.15 -12.29 -11.76
N ALA A 106 0.40 -13.51 -11.27
CA ALA A 106 1.33 -14.46 -11.87
C ALA A 106 1.09 -14.74 -13.37
N SER A 107 -0.15 -14.63 -13.84
CA SER A 107 -0.53 -14.89 -15.23
C SER A 107 -0.34 -13.69 -16.16
N MET A 108 -0.02 -12.51 -15.64
CA MET A 108 0.05 -11.26 -16.38
C MET A 108 1.50 -10.90 -16.77
N GLU A 109 1.72 -10.66 -18.06
CA GLU A 109 3.02 -10.15 -18.56
C GLU A 109 3.26 -8.67 -18.18
N THR A 110 2.19 -7.89 -18.06
CA THR A 110 2.24 -6.46 -17.74
C THR A 110 1.15 -6.09 -16.72
N PRO A 111 1.39 -5.10 -15.85
CA PRO A 111 0.39 -4.63 -14.89
C PRO A 111 -0.83 -4.01 -15.59
N ALA A 112 -1.97 -4.09 -14.91
CA ALA A 112 -3.19 -3.38 -15.24
C ALA A 112 -3.40 -2.20 -14.28
N TYR A 113 -4.19 -1.22 -14.72
CA TYR A 113 -4.43 0.03 -14.01
C TYR A 113 -5.92 0.38 -14.05
N GLU A 114 -6.43 0.81 -12.91
CA GLU A 114 -7.83 1.20 -12.74
C GLU A 114 -7.93 2.53 -12.00
N ALA A 115 -8.90 3.36 -12.39
CA ALA A 115 -9.18 4.59 -11.67
C ALA A 115 -9.69 4.28 -10.26
N VAL A 116 -9.24 5.01 -9.25
CA VAL A 116 -9.73 4.90 -7.87
C VAL A 116 -10.14 6.26 -7.34
N VAL A 117 -11.19 6.27 -6.51
CA VAL A 117 -11.64 7.44 -5.77
C VAL A 117 -11.72 7.05 -4.31
N PHE A 118 -11.04 7.82 -3.46
CA PHE A 118 -11.06 7.61 -2.01
C PHE A 118 -12.16 8.43 -1.36
N GLU A 119 -12.85 7.83 -0.39
CA GLU A 119 -13.76 8.56 0.49
C GLU A 119 -12.97 9.37 1.54
N ALA A 120 -11.82 8.85 1.97
CA ALA A 120 -10.94 9.51 2.92
C ALA A 120 -10.05 10.57 2.27
N ALA A 121 -10.10 11.80 2.79
CA ALA A 121 -9.21 12.88 2.36
C ALA A 121 -7.92 13.02 3.21
N SER A 122 -7.83 12.38 4.38
CA SER A 122 -6.66 12.50 5.27
C SER A 122 -5.77 11.26 5.16
N PRO A 123 -4.43 11.40 5.15
CA PRO A 123 -3.52 10.26 4.95
C PRO A 123 -3.77 9.04 5.85
N PRO A 124 -4.01 9.18 7.18
CA PRO A 124 -4.22 8.01 8.02
C PRO A 124 -5.53 7.26 7.72
N LYS A 125 -6.57 7.99 7.29
CA LYS A 125 -7.86 7.39 6.93
C LYS A 125 -7.80 6.73 5.56
N LEU A 126 -7.08 7.33 4.62
CA LEU A 126 -6.86 6.76 3.29
C LEU A 126 -6.06 5.46 3.40
N LEU A 127 -4.97 5.46 4.18
CA LEU A 127 -4.22 4.22 4.43
C LEU A 127 -5.08 3.15 5.09
N TRP A 128 -5.96 3.52 6.03
CA TRP A 128 -6.91 2.59 6.63
C TRP A 128 -7.87 2.00 5.58
N GLU A 129 -8.45 2.84 4.72
CA GLU A 129 -9.31 2.44 3.60
C GLU A 129 -8.59 1.47 2.65
N CYS A 130 -7.34 1.76 2.27
CA CYS A 130 -6.53 0.83 1.47
C CYS A 130 -6.27 -0.50 2.18
N CYS A 131 -5.98 -0.50 3.49
CA CYS A 131 -5.79 -1.75 4.24
C CYS A 131 -7.09 -2.56 4.32
N GLU A 132 -8.23 -1.92 4.56
CA GLU A 132 -9.53 -2.59 4.56
C GLU A 132 -9.84 -3.22 3.20
N ASP A 133 -9.61 -2.48 2.12
CA ASP A 133 -9.84 -2.98 0.76
C ASP A 133 -8.85 -4.11 0.39
N LEU A 134 -7.57 -3.95 0.75
CA LEU A 134 -6.52 -4.94 0.51
C LEU A 134 -6.89 -6.30 1.10
N PHE A 135 -7.21 -6.34 2.39
CA PHE A 135 -7.40 -7.60 3.12
C PHE A 135 -8.79 -8.21 2.92
N ASN A 136 -9.82 -7.40 2.68
CA ASN A 136 -11.19 -7.90 2.56
C ASN A 136 -11.67 -8.14 1.14
N ASN A 137 -11.08 -7.48 0.13
CA ASN A 137 -11.54 -7.57 -1.26
C ASN A 137 -10.39 -7.97 -2.19
N VAL A 138 -9.32 -7.17 -2.26
CA VAL A 138 -8.26 -7.35 -3.27
C VAL A 138 -7.58 -8.71 -3.14
N ILE A 139 -7.05 -9.07 -1.96
CA ILE A 139 -6.39 -10.37 -1.81
C ILE A 139 -7.37 -11.53 -2.11
N PRO A 140 -8.58 -11.59 -1.53
CA PRO A 140 -9.56 -12.62 -1.89
C PRO A 140 -9.85 -12.73 -3.38
N ASP A 141 -10.02 -11.60 -4.08
CA ASP A 141 -10.41 -11.58 -5.49
C ASP A 141 -9.29 -12.00 -6.44
N TYR A 142 -8.04 -11.68 -6.10
CA TYR A 142 -6.89 -11.97 -6.98
C TYR A 142 -6.07 -13.21 -6.58
N THR A 143 -6.29 -13.76 -5.37
CA THR A 143 -5.57 -14.94 -4.87
C THR A 143 -6.46 -16.12 -4.48
N GLY A 144 -7.79 -15.96 -4.60
CA GLY A 144 -8.81 -16.95 -4.18
C GLY A 144 -8.75 -18.33 -4.83
N GLU A 145 -8.05 -18.49 -5.95
CA GLU A 145 -7.97 -19.74 -6.72
C GLU A 145 -6.56 -20.39 -6.75
N LEU A 146 -5.61 -19.87 -5.97
CA LEU A 146 -4.24 -20.40 -5.88
C LEU A 146 -4.16 -21.75 -5.14
#